data_AF-A0A4Q5QDC3-F1
#
_entry.id   AF-A0A4Q5QDC3-F1
#
_cell.length_a   1.000
_cell.length_b   1.000
_cell.length_c   1.000
_cell.angle_alpha   90.00
_cell.angle_beta   90.00
_cell.angle_gamma   90.00
#
_symmetry.space_group_name_H-M   'P 1'
#
loop_
_entity.id
_entity.type
_entity.pdbx_description
1 polymer ?
#
loop_
_entity_poly.entity_id
_entity_poly.type
_entity_poly.pdbx_seq_one_letter_code
_entity_poly.pdbx_strand_id
1 'polypeptide(L)' 'MSAPEDLKDIYTDELKDLWSANDQMKKVLKKITSKASDAALKDMLTKSQADIEKHT' A
#
# COMPACT_ATOMS: atom_id res chain seq x y z
N MET A 1 10.48 -12.15 -16.61
CA MET A 1 9.06 -11.87 -16.87
C MET A 1 8.89 -11.87 -18.37
N SER A 2 7.95 -12.65 -18.89
CA SER A 2 7.65 -12.67 -20.33
C SER A 2 7.12 -11.28 -20.72
N ALA A 3 7.43 -10.82 -21.94
CA ALA A 3 6.87 -9.57 -22.43
C ALA A 3 5.33 -9.70 -22.48
N PRO A 4 4.57 -8.71 -21.98
CA PRO A 4 3.12 -8.76 -22.03
C PRO A 4 2.65 -8.81 -23.48
N GLU A 5 1.72 -9.71 -23.80
CA GLU A 5 1.28 -9.96 -25.18
C GLU A 5 0.10 -9.04 -25.57
N ASP A 6 -0.62 -8.50 -24.58
CA ASP A 6 -1.72 -7.57 -24.79
C ASP A 6 -1.84 -6.48 -23.69
N LEU A 7 -2.71 -5.49 -23.92
CA LEU A 7 -2.99 -4.41 -22.97
C LEU A 7 -3.64 -4.92 -21.66
N LYS A 8 -4.27 -6.10 -21.68
CA LYS A 8 -4.94 -6.68 -20.53
C LYS A 8 -3.93 -7.31 -19.58
N ASP A 9 -2.86 -7.90 -20.11
CA ASP A 9 -1.71 -8.39 -19.34
C ASP A 9 -1.02 -7.23 -18.64
N ILE A 10 -0.74 -6.13 -19.34
CA ILE A 10 -0.19 -4.90 -18.74
C ILE A 10 -1.11 -4.40 -17.63
N TYR A 11 -2.41 -4.28 -17.89
CA TYR A 11 -3.37 -3.84 -16.88
C TYR A 11 -3.38 -4.74 -15.64
N THR A 12 -3.31 -6.06 -15.86
CA THR A 12 -3.33 -7.06 -14.78
C THR A 12 -2.04 -7.03 -13.97
N ASP A 13 -0.89 -6.85 -14.61
CA ASP A 13 0.40 -6.76 -13.93
C ASP A 13 0.56 -5.44 -13.17
N GLU A 14 0.14 -4.31 -13.73
CA GLU A 14 0.09 -3.03 -13.01
C GLU A 14 -0.84 -3.10 -11.79
N LEU A 15 -1.98 -3.80 -11.89
CA LEU A 15 -2.85 -4.04 -10.73
C LEU A 15 -2.17 -4.87 -9.64
N LYS A 16 -1.39 -5.90 -10.01
CA LYS A 16 -0.62 -6.70 -9.04
C LYS A 16 0.47 -5.86 -8.38
N ASP A 17 1.12 -4.97 -9.14
CA ASP A 17 2.14 -4.08 -8.61
C ASP A 17 1.53 -3.07 -7.63
N LEU A 18 0.37 -2.48 -7.94
CA LEU A 18 -0.35 -1.60 -7.03
C LEU A 18 -0.80 -2.33 -5.76
N TRP A 19 -1.29 -3.57 -5.88
CA TRP A 19 -1.63 -4.41 -4.74
C TRP A 19 -0.42 -4.69 -3.85
N SER A 20 0.70 -5.10 -4.45
CA SER A 20 1.97 -5.34 -3.75
C SER A 20 2.49 -4.07 -3.07
N ALA A 21 2.37 -2.92 -3.72
CA ALA A 21 2.75 -1.62 -3.18
C ALA A 21 1.91 -1.27 -1.95
N ASN A 22 0.60 -1.50 -1.97
CA ASN A 22 -0.26 -1.29 -0.80
C ASN A 22 0.14 -2.18 0.38
N ASP A 23 0.44 -3.44 0.13
CA ASP A 23 0.92 -4.39 1.16
C ASP A 23 2.25 -3.96 1.78
N GLN A 24 3.17 -3.44 0.96
CA GLN A 24 4.43 -2.87 1.42
C GLN A 24 4.20 -1.60 2.24
N MET A 25 3.33 -0.71 1.77
CA MET A 25 3.01 0.56 2.42
C MET A 25 2.38 0.33 3.80
N LYS A 26 1.50 -0.67 3.95
CA LYS A 26 0.92 -1.09 5.24
C LYS A 26 2.00 -1.47 6.26
N LYS A 27 3.00 -2.26 5.85
CA LYS A 27 4.12 -2.69 6.72
C LYS A 27 4.99 -1.52 7.14
N VAL A 28 5.27 -0.59 6.22
CA VAL A 28 6.09 0.59 6.48
C VAL A 28 5.37 1.56 7.41
N LEU A 29 4.10 1.86 7.13
CA LEU A 29 3.26 2.71 7.98
C LEU A 29 3.23 2.20 9.43
N LYS A 30 3.13 0.88 9.65
CA LYS A 30 3.14 0.31 11.01
C LYS A 30 4.40 0.69 11.79
N LYS A 31 5.55 0.62 11.11
CA LYS A 31 6.86 0.96 11.70
C LYS A 31 6.97 2.46 11.97
N ILE A 32 6.49 3.30 11.06
CA ILE A 32 6.53 4.77 11.20
C ILE A 32 5.59 5.23 12.32
N THR A 33 4.34 4.75 12.35
CA THR A 33 3.37 5.08 13.40
C THR A 33 3.88 4.70 14.79
N SER A 34 4.60 3.59 14.93
CA SER A 34 5.20 3.19 16.22
C SER A 34 6.26 4.18 16.73
N LYS A 35 6.93 4.90 15.82
CA LYS A 35 7.98 5.88 16.12
C LYS A 35 7.48 7.33 16.17
N ALA A 36 6.28 7.60 15.66
CA ALA A 36 5.69 8.93 15.71
C ALA A 36 5.39 9.33 17.16
N SER A 37 5.94 10.47 17.60
CA SER A 37 5.72 11.01 18.94
C SER A 37 4.54 11.98 18.99
N ASP A 38 4.17 12.54 17.84
CA ASP A 38 3.02 13.43 17.68
C ASP A 38 1.71 12.64 17.61
N ALA A 39 0.74 13.02 18.45
CA ALA A 39 -0.53 12.33 18.60
C ALA A 39 -1.43 12.48 17.35
N ALA A 40 -1.46 13.66 16.73
CA ALA A 40 -2.27 13.91 15.54
C ALA A 40 -1.71 13.16 14.33
N LEU A 41 -0.37 13.10 14.20
CA LEU A 41 0.31 12.32 13.18
C LEU A 41 0.08 10.81 13.38
N LYS A 42 0.10 10.31 14.62
CA LYS A 42 -0.23 8.91 14.93
C LYS A 42 -1.65 8.55 14.50
N ASP A 43 -2.62 9.39 14.83
CA ASP A 43 -4.02 9.17 14.47
C ASP A 43 -4.22 9.19 12.95
N MET A 44 -3.59 10.14 12.25
CA MET A 44 -3.63 10.21 10.79
C MET A 44 -3.04 8.95 10.16
N LEU A 45 -1.83 8.54 10.58
CA LEU A 45 -1.17 7.35 10.03
C LEU A 45 -1.93 6.06 10.34
N THR A 46 -2.60 5.99 11.50
CA THR A 46 -3.45 4.84 11.88
C THR A 46 -4.69 4.77 11.01
N LYS A 47 -5.35 5.91 10.74
CA LYS A 47 -6.49 5.98 9.80
C LYS A 47 -6.07 5.59 8.39
N SER A 48 -4.96 6.13 7.88
CA SER A 48 -4.42 5.75 6.57
C SER A 48 -4.14 4.25 6.49
N GLN A 49 -3.70 3.62 7.57
CA GLN A 49 -3.47 2.18 7.62
C GLN A 49 -4.77 1.37 7.51
N ALA A 50 -5.82 1.79 8.21
CA ALA A 50 -7.13 1.15 8.15
C ALA A 50 -7.78 1.31 6.76
N ASP A 51 -7.59 2.47 6.12
CA ASP A 51 -8.09 2.71 4.77
C ASP A 51 -7.36 1.84 3.74
N ILE A 52 -6.03 1.70 3.82
CA ILE A 52 -5.26 0.80 2.93
C ILE A 52 -5.73 -0.65 3.08
N GLU A 53 -6.03 -1.11 4.30
CA GLU A 53 -6.55 -2.45 4.59
C GLU A 53 -7.99 -2.67 4.10
N LYS A 54 -8.73 -1.61 3.81
CA LYS A 54 -10.07 -1.70 3.21
C LYS A 54 -10.03 -1.78 1.68
N HIS A 55 -8.96 -1.26 1.08
CA HIS A 55 -8.78 -1.15 -0.37
C HIS A 55 -7.81 -2.19 -0.96
N THR A 56 -7.25 -3.04 -0.10
CA THR A 56 -6.37 -4.17 -0.41
C THR A 56 -6.89 -5.35 0.41
#